data_AF-A0AAE1R0L8-F1
#
_entry.id   AF-A0AAE1R0L8-F1
#
_cell.length_a   1.000
_cell.length_b   1.000
_cell.length_c   1.000
_cell.angle_alpha   90.00
_cell.angle_beta   90.00
_cell.angle_gamma   90.00
#
_symmetry.space_group_name_H-M   'P 1'
#
loop_
_entity.id
_entity.type
_entity.pdbx_description
1 polymer ?
#
loop_
_entity_poly.entity_id
_entity_poly.type
_entity_poly.pdbx_seq_one_letter_code
_entity_poly.pdbx_strand_id
1 'polypeptide(L)'
;MADFAEERDWDQFHTPRNLLLALVGEVGELSEIFQWKGEVPRGLPDWEEKEKQHLGEELSDVLLYLVRLSDICGIDLGKAALRKMELNAIKYPASLCKGSSKKLALLNKSTTTTSTNRNFYISSDNENGATDGGE
;
A
#
# COMPACT_ATOMS: atom_id res chain seq x y z
N MET A 1 7.68 8.81 -24.49
CA MET A 1 8.63 7.90 -23.80
C MET A 1 9.08 6.78 -24.72
N ALA A 2 8.15 6.06 -25.37
CA ALA A 2 8.50 5.11 -26.44
C ALA A 2 9.36 5.79 -27.52
N ASP A 3 8.89 6.91 -28.08
CA ASP A 3 9.64 7.65 -29.11
C ASP A 3 11.02 8.14 -28.62
N PHE A 4 11.15 8.55 -27.35
CA PHE A 4 12.42 8.99 -26.75
C PHE A 4 13.43 7.86 -26.56
N ALA A 5 12.94 6.66 -26.22
CA ALA A 5 13.74 5.44 -26.07
C ALA A 5 14.13 4.84 -27.42
N GLU A 6 13.22 4.88 -28.39
CA GLU A 6 13.41 4.40 -29.76
C GLU A 6 14.45 5.26 -30.50
N GLU A 7 14.39 6.59 -30.36
CA GLU A 7 15.41 7.51 -30.91
C GLU A 7 16.84 7.23 -30.40
N ARG A 8 16.96 6.59 -29.23
CA ARG A 8 18.25 6.28 -28.58
C ARG A 8 18.64 4.81 -28.69
N ASP A 9 17.83 4.00 -29.37
CA ASP A 9 18.01 2.54 -29.49
C ASP A 9 18.14 1.83 -28.13
N TRP A 10 17.47 2.36 -27.11
CA TRP A 10 17.56 1.87 -25.72
C TRP A 10 16.71 0.64 -25.46
N ASP A 11 15.86 0.26 -26.40
CA ASP A 11 14.94 -0.85 -26.24
C ASP A 11 15.64 -2.21 -26.07
N GLN A 12 16.89 -2.33 -26.54
CA GLN A 12 17.72 -3.51 -26.27
C GLN A 12 18.08 -3.70 -24.78
N PHE A 13 18.08 -2.63 -23.99
CA PHE A 13 18.39 -2.68 -22.55
C PHE A 13 17.13 -2.67 -21.65
N HIS A 14 15.97 -2.36 -22.23
CA HIS A 14 14.68 -2.22 -21.54
C HIS A 14 13.96 -3.55 -21.30
N THR A 15 14.65 -4.52 -20.71
CA THR A 15 13.96 -5.72 -20.16
C THR A 15 13.16 -5.34 -18.91
N PRO A 16 12.03 -6.02 -18.59
CA PRO A 16 11.26 -5.74 -17.38
C PRO A 16 12.09 -5.72 -16.09
N ARG A 17 13.06 -6.64 -15.98
CA ARG A 17 13.96 -6.71 -14.82
C ARG A 17 14.86 -5.49 -14.72
N ASN A 18 15.44 -5.05 -15.84
CA ASN A 18 16.36 -3.90 -15.82
C ASN A 18 15.60 -2.61 -15.49
N LEU A 19 14.41 -2.42 -16.07
CA LEU A 19 13.55 -1.28 -15.75
C LEU A 19 13.12 -1.26 -14.29
N LEU A 20 12.80 -2.43 -13.71
CA LEU A 20 12.51 -2.53 -12.28
C LEU A 20 13.73 -2.15 -11.41
N LEU A 21 14.93 -2.60 -11.77
CA LEU A 21 16.14 -2.26 -11.03
C LEU A 21 16.49 -0.77 -11.14
N ALA A 22 16.31 -0.17 -12.32
CA ALA A 22 16.46 1.27 -12.51
C ALA A 22 15.45 2.05 -11.65
N LEU A 23 14.16 1.66 -11.69
CA LEU A 23 13.12 2.24 -10.83
C LEU A 23 13.50 2.19 -9.34
N VAL A 24 14.08 1.08 -8.86
CA VAL A 24 14.55 0.97 -7.47
C VAL A 24 15.71 1.94 -7.19
N GLY A 25 16.60 2.16 -8.17
CA GLY A 25 17.64 3.19 -8.11
C GLY A 25 17.06 4.58 -7.90
N GLU A 26 16.12 5.00 -8.75
CA GLU A 26 15.49 6.33 -8.65
C GLU A 26 14.71 6.51 -7.33
N VAL A 27 14.08 5.44 -6.82
CA VAL A 27 13.45 5.49 -5.49
C VAL A 27 14.51 5.68 -4.38
N GLY A 28 15.71 5.14 -4.58
CA GLY A 28 16.87 5.37 -3.73
C GLY A 28 17.29 6.84 -3.74
N GLU A 29 17.50 7.42 -4.91
CA GLU A 29 17.88 8.84 -5.09
C GLU A 29 16.81 9.77 -4.49
N LEU A 30 15.53 9.51 -4.77
CA LEU A 30 14.41 10.19 -4.12
C LEU A 30 14.47 10.08 -2.58
N SER A 31 14.85 8.92 -2.05
CA SER A 31 14.97 8.71 -0.60
C SER A 31 16.13 9.50 0.01
N GLU A 32 17.24 9.65 -0.72
CA GLU A 32 18.42 10.41 -0.28
C GLU A 32 18.11 11.88 -0.02
N ILE A 33 17.15 12.46 -0.76
CA ILE A 33 16.66 13.83 -0.53
C ILE A 33 16.09 14.00 0.90
N PHE A 34 15.44 12.96 1.42
CA PHE A 34 14.77 13.00 2.72
C PHE A 34 15.60 12.41 3.87
N GLN A 35 16.66 11.64 3.58
CA GLN A 35 17.34 10.79 4.57
C GLN A 35 17.82 11.53 5.85
N TRP A 36 18.18 12.81 5.73
CA TRP A 36 18.64 13.66 6.83
C TRP A 36 17.66 14.78 7.21
N LYS A 37 16.49 14.82 6.57
CA LYS A 37 15.42 15.76 6.93
C LYS A 37 14.63 15.12 8.08
N GLY A 38 14.39 15.88 9.16
CA GLY A 38 13.51 15.46 10.25
C GLY A 38 12.05 15.38 9.79
N GLU A 39 11.10 15.80 10.63
CA GLU A 39 9.73 15.96 10.15
C GLU A 39 9.65 17.02 9.05
N VAL A 40 9.17 16.64 7.87
CA VAL A 40 9.03 17.54 6.72
C VAL A 40 7.59 18.05 6.65
N PRO A 41 7.33 19.36 6.85
CA PRO A 41 5.99 19.91 6.80
C PRO A 41 5.40 19.87 5.38
N ARG A 42 4.08 19.73 5.30
CA ARG A 42 3.35 19.76 4.03
C ARG A 42 3.62 21.07 3.29
N GLY A 43 3.92 20.96 2.00
CA GLY A 43 4.14 22.12 1.13
C GLY A 43 5.58 22.64 1.14
N LEU A 44 6.49 22.01 1.92
CA LEU A 44 7.92 22.29 1.90
C LEU A 44 8.26 23.79 2.06
N PRO A 45 7.68 24.50 3.06
CA PRO A 45 7.89 25.93 3.25
C PRO A 45 9.36 26.32 3.46
N ASP A 46 10.15 25.44 4.11
CA ASP A 46 11.55 25.69 4.47
C ASP A 46 12.55 25.17 3.41
N TRP A 47 12.06 24.73 2.25
CA TRP A 47 12.90 24.21 1.18
C TRP A 47 13.20 25.31 0.16
N GLU A 48 14.45 25.37 -0.27
CA GLU A 48 14.86 26.22 -1.38
C GLU A 48 14.27 25.71 -2.71
N GLU A 49 14.07 26.61 -3.67
CA GLU A 49 13.50 26.24 -4.97
C GLU A 49 14.36 25.19 -5.71
N LYS A 50 15.68 25.22 -5.54
CA LYS A 50 16.58 24.19 -6.09
C LYS A 50 16.33 22.80 -5.49
N GLU A 51 15.97 22.72 -4.20
CA GLU A 51 15.66 21.45 -3.54
C GLU A 51 14.32 20.92 -4.01
N LYS A 52 13.33 21.80 -4.22
CA LYS A 52 12.03 21.42 -4.79
C LYS A 52 12.14 20.99 -6.25
N GLN A 53 13.01 21.64 -7.01
CA GLN A 53 13.31 21.25 -8.38
C GLN A 53 13.92 19.84 -8.41
N HIS A 54 14.97 19.60 -7.63
CA HIS A 54 15.62 18.30 -7.54
C HIS A 54 14.63 17.21 -7.08
N LEU A 55 13.79 17.49 -6.08
CA LEU A 55 12.70 16.58 -5.69
C LEU A 55 11.74 16.28 -6.86
N GLY A 56 11.42 17.29 -7.67
CA GLY A 56 10.58 17.13 -8.85
C GLY A 56 11.22 16.27 -9.93
N GLU A 57 12.54 16.36 -10.11
CA GLU A 57 13.33 15.53 -11.02
C GLU A 57 13.26 14.05 -10.58
N GLU A 58 13.63 13.73 -9.33
CA GLU A 58 13.59 12.35 -8.83
C GLU A 58 12.18 11.73 -8.81
N LEU A 59 11.16 12.52 -8.47
CA LEU A 59 9.76 12.07 -8.58
C LEU A 59 9.37 11.75 -10.03
N SER A 60 9.89 12.52 -10.98
CA SER A 60 9.63 12.31 -12.40
C SER A 60 10.33 11.06 -12.90
N ASP A 61 11.57 10.80 -12.48
CA ASP A 61 12.31 9.61 -12.90
C ASP A 61 11.64 8.32 -12.41
N VAL A 62 11.21 8.28 -11.14
CA VAL A 62 10.38 7.18 -10.61
C VAL A 62 9.12 6.97 -11.46
N LEU A 63 8.40 8.05 -11.81
CA LEU A 63 7.20 7.97 -12.64
C LEU A 63 7.51 7.44 -14.05
N LEU A 64 8.55 7.95 -14.69
CA LEU A 64 8.91 7.62 -16.06
C LEU A 64 9.31 6.14 -16.19
N TYR A 65 10.11 5.61 -15.27
CA TYR A 65 10.44 4.19 -15.25
C TYR A 65 9.23 3.31 -14.94
N LEU A 66 8.34 3.72 -14.04
CA LEU A 66 7.12 2.97 -13.75
C LEU A 66 6.20 2.90 -14.99
N VAL A 67 6.04 4.02 -15.70
CA VAL A 67 5.26 4.08 -16.94
C VAL A 67 5.90 3.18 -18.00
N ARG A 68 7.22 3.27 -18.21
CA ARG A 68 7.91 2.44 -19.21
C ARG A 68 7.86 0.95 -18.85
N LEU A 69 8.00 0.59 -17.58
CA LEU A 69 7.87 -0.78 -17.10
C LEU A 69 6.45 -1.32 -17.37
N SER A 70 5.43 -0.50 -17.15
CA SER A 70 4.04 -0.90 -17.42
C SER A 70 3.79 -1.16 -18.90
N ASP A 71 4.32 -0.30 -19.77
CA ASP A 71 4.26 -0.42 -21.23
C ASP A 71 4.93 -1.71 -21.73
N ILE A 72 6.18 -1.97 -21.32
CA ILE A 72 6.90 -3.20 -21.67
C ILE A 72 6.21 -4.46 -21.12
N CYS A 73 5.53 -4.38 -19.97
CA CYS A 73 4.74 -5.48 -19.42
C CYS A 73 3.35 -5.64 -20.06
N GLY A 74 2.94 -4.75 -20.96
CA GLY A 74 1.59 -4.76 -21.56
C GLY A 74 0.48 -4.43 -20.55
N ILE A 75 0.77 -3.64 -19.53
CA ILE A 75 -0.17 -3.26 -18.46
C ILE A 75 -0.67 -1.84 -18.71
N ASP A 76 -1.98 -1.68 -18.85
CA ASP A 76 -2.64 -0.38 -18.79
C ASP A 76 -2.61 0.14 -17.33
N LEU A 77 -1.58 0.91 -17.01
CA LEU A 77 -1.33 1.42 -15.66
C LEU A 77 -2.48 2.32 -15.16
N GLY A 78 -3.10 3.09 -16.05
CA GLY A 78 -4.24 3.94 -15.71
C GLY A 78 -5.46 3.13 -15.27
N LYS A 79 -5.85 2.11 -16.04
CA LYS A 79 -6.93 1.18 -15.64
C LYS A 79 -6.59 0.42 -14.37
N ALA A 80 -5.34 -0.03 -14.22
CA ALA A 80 -4.89 -0.75 -13.03
C ALA A 80 -4.99 0.13 -11.77
N ALA A 81 -4.59 1.41 -11.87
CA ALA A 81 -4.68 2.37 -10.78
C ALA A 81 -6.14 2.66 -10.37
N LEU A 82 -7.04 2.88 -11.33
CA LEU A 82 -8.47 3.10 -11.06
C LEU A 82 -9.11 1.91 -10.36
N ARG A 83 -8.89 0.70 -10.88
CA ARG A 83 -9.34 -0.55 -10.23
C ARG A 83 -8.79 -0.66 -8.81
N LYS A 84 -7.53 -0.27 -8.59
CA LYS A 84 -6.90 -0.32 -7.26
C LYS A 84 -7.55 0.69 -6.30
N MET A 85 -7.95 1.87 -6.77
CA MET A 85 -8.68 2.85 -5.97
C MET A 85 -10.05 2.31 -5.53
N GLU A 86 -10.80 1.67 -6.41
CA GLU A 86 -12.09 1.03 -6.07
C GLU A 86 -11.92 -0.03 -4.99
N LEU A 87 -10.93 -0.91 -5.14
CA LEU A 87 -10.61 -1.94 -4.14
C LEU A 87 -10.18 -1.31 -2.80
N ASN A 88 -9.45 -0.20 -2.84
CA ASN A 88 -9.07 0.52 -1.63
C ASN A 88 -10.28 1.19 -0.96
N ALA A 89 -11.25 1.72 -1.72
CA ALA A 89 -12.47 2.30 -1.16
C ALA A 89 -13.34 1.26 -0.43
N ILE A 90 -13.39 0.03 -0.96
CA ILE A 90 -14.05 -1.11 -0.27
C ILE A 90 -13.31 -1.47 1.01
N LYS A 91 -11.96 -1.49 0.96
CA LYS A 91 -11.11 -1.85 2.09
C LYS A 91 -11.06 -0.76 3.19
N TYR A 92 -11.28 0.50 2.82
CA TYR A 92 -11.25 1.67 3.71
C TYR A 92 -12.48 2.57 3.46
N PRO A 93 -13.68 2.19 3.91
CA PRO A 93 -14.89 2.97 3.68
C PRO A 93 -14.82 4.35 4.35
N ALA A 94 -15.20 5.41 3.63
CA ALA A 94 -15.12 6.79 4.13
C ALA A 94 -15.95 7.03 5.41
N SER A 95 -17.06 6.30 5.59
CA SER A 95 -17.89 6.37 6.79
C SER A 95 -17.23 5.81 8.05
N LEU A 96 -16.21 4.95 7.89
CA LEU A 96 -15.54 4.25 8.98
C LEU A 96 -14.08 4.69 9.18
N CYS A 97 -13.48 5.34 8.17
CA CYS A 97 -12.07 5.72 8.16
C CYS A 97 -11.84 7.24 8.08
N LYS A 98 -12.86 8.08 8.27
CA LYS A 98 -12.70 9.55 8.28
C LYS A 98 -11.76 9.97 9.42
N GLY A 99 -10.53 10.35 9.09
CA GLY A 99 -9.49 10.72 10.06
C GLY A 99 -8.67 9.56 10.65
N SER A 100 -8.77 8.33 10.13
CA SER A 100 -7.95 7.20 10.60
C SER A 100 -7.56 6.25 9.46
N SER A 101 -6.26 5.93 9.35
CA SER A 101 -5.72 4.96 8.38
C SER A 101 -5.81 3.50 8.85
N LYS A 102 -6.46 3.24 10.00
CA LYS A 102 -6.60 1.89 10.56
C LYS A 102 -7.33 0.98 9.56
N LYS A 103 -6.65 -0.10 9.17
CA LYS A 103 -7.16 -1.12 8.25
C LYS A 103 -8.29 -1.90 8.92
N LEU A 104 -9.50 -1.81 8.38
CA LEU A 104 -10.59 -2.69 8.78
C LEU A 104 -10.48 -3.98 7.96
N ALA A 105 -10.17 -5.10 8.63
CA ALA A 105 -10.22 -6.42 8.00
C ALA A 105 -11.67 -6.91 7.93
N LEU A 106 -12.48 -6.31 7.06
CA LEU A 106 -13.77 -6.90 6.67
C LEU A 106 -13.54 -7.84 5.49
N LEU A 107 -12.86 -8.95 5.74
CA LEU A 107 -12.94 -10.10 4.85
C LEU A 107 -13.20 -11.36 5.70
N ASN A 108 -14.40 -11.91 5.50
CA ASN A 108 -14.91 -13.23 5.90
C ASN A 108 -15.30 -13.46 7.37
N LYS A 109 -16.52 -13.01 7.71
CA LYS A 109 -17.43 -13.77 8.57
C LYS A 109 -18.77 -13.96 7.85
N SER A 110 -18.76 -14.66 6.72
CA SER A 110 -19.99 -15.18 6.11
C SER A 110 -20.13 -16.65 6.49
N THR A 111 -21.16 -16.91 7.30
CA THR A 111 -22.05 -18.08 7.22
C THR A 111 -21.45 -19.49 7.36
N THR A 112 -21.53 -20.04 8.59
CA THR A 112 -21.97 -21.43 8.77
C THR A 112 -23.11 -21.46 9.79
N THR A 113 -24.32 -21.24 9.29
CA THR A 113 -25.54 -21.72 9.95
C THR A 113 -25.71 -23.17 9.53
N THR A 114 -25.42 -24.11 10.44
CA THR A 114 -25.94 -25.47 10.34
C THR A 114 -26.48 -25.89 11.70
N SER A 115 -27.80 -25.80 11.84
CA SER A 115 -28.54 -26.60 12.80
C SER A 115 -28.44 -28.07 12.38
N THR A 116 -27.97 -28.97 13.24
CA THR A 116 -28.51 -30.35 13.42
C THR A 116 -27.95 -30.95 14.73
N ASN A 117 -28.81 -30.96 15.75
CA ASN A 117 -29.20 -32.05 16.66
C ASN A 117 -28.16 -33.03 17.28
N ARG A 118 -28.24 -33.09 18.64
CA ARG A 118 -28.19 -34.25 19.57
C ARG A 118 -26.87 -35.01 19.81
N ASN A 119 -26.32 -34.85 21.02
CA ASN A 119 -26.44 -35.81 22.16
C ASN A 119 -25.40 -35.48 23.25
N PHE A 120 -25.86 -35.15 24.46
CA PHE A 120 -25.84 -36.03 25.64
C PHE A 120 -24.45 -36.22 26.25
N TYR A 121 -24.16 -35.48 27.33
CA TYR A 121 -23.65 -36.05 28.58
C TYR A 121 -23.97 -35.06 29.71
N ILE A 122 -24.95 -35.46 30.51
CA ILE A 122 -25.16 -34.97 31.87
C ILE A 122 -24.21 -35.78 32.74
N SER A 123 -23.34 -35.12 33.49
CA SER A 123 -22.86 -35.61 34.77
C SER A 123 -22.94 -34.44 35.75
N SER A 124 -23.80 -34.65 36.73
CA SER A 124 -24.03 -33.83 37.91
C SER A 124 -22.91 -34.01 38.93
N ASP A 125 -22.99 -33.16 39.97
CA ASP A 125 -22.35 -33.29 41.28
C ASP A 125 -21.01 -32.52 41.39
N ASN A 126 -20.73 -31.68 42.40
CA ASN A 126 -21.50 -31.15 43.53
C ASN A 126 -20.62 -30.06 44.21
N GLU A 127 -21.25 -29.23 45.03
CA GLU A 127 -20.69 -28.53 46.21
C GLU A 127 -19.82 -27.26 46.08
N ASN A 128 -20.49 -26.12 46.33
CA ASN A 128 -20.33 -25.22 47.48
C ASN A 128 -18.92 -24.76 47.92
N GLY A 129 -18.72 -23.44 47.89
CA GLY A 129 -17.66 -22.76 48.65
C GLY A 129 -17.64 -21.25 48.42
N ALA A 130 -18.62 -20.53 48.97
CA ALA A 130 -18.53 -19.10 49.15
C ALA A 130 -17.59 -18.77 50.32
N THR A 131 -16.72 -17.77 50.18
CA THR A 131 -16.56 -16.70 51.18
C THR A 131 -15.94 -15.45 50.55
N ASP A 132 -16.59 -14.36 50.88
CA ASP A 132 -16.37 -12.94 50.64
C ASP A 132 -15.31 -12.35 51.61
N GLY A 133 -14.77 -11.17 51.25
CA GLY A 133 -14.50 -10.08 52.20
C GLY A 133 -13.16 -9.97 52.93
N GLY A 134 -12.41 -8.91 52.58
CA GLY A 134 -11.94 -7.89 53.54
C GLY A 134 -10.59 -8.08 54.27
N GLU A 135 -9.58 -7.32 53.86
CA GLU A 135 -9.00 -6.15 54.57
C GLU A 135 -8.04 -5.38 53.65
#